data_AF-A0A1M5AFR2-F1
#
_entry.id   AF-A0A1M5AFR2-F1
#
_cell.length_a   1.000
_cell.length_b   1.000
_cell.length_c   1.000
_cell.angle_alpha   90.00
_cell.angle_beta   90.00
_cell.angle_gamma   90.00
#
_symmetry.space_group_name_H-M   'P 1'
#
loop_
_entity.id
_entity.type
_entity.pdbx_description
1 polymer ?
#
loop_
_entity_poly.entity_id
_entity_poly.type
_entity_poly.pdbx_seq_one_letter_code
_entity_poly.pdbx_strand_id
1 'polypeptide(L)'
;MSTSGSPLLERPIHSVGRGIRAIERVGLMVILAATVVAMVAEILHMLGKGKVDIADLLLLFMYLEMVALVGMYWRKGKMPVRMPLYIAMVGVARHMMTDTSLAAPMALLAGAGTILVLAVAVLVVRYGHARYPYGPDEDL
;
A
#
# COMPACT_ATOMS: atom_id res chain seq x y z
N MET A 1 51.20 2.54 36.14
CA MET A 1 49.97 2.75 36.92
C MET A 1 48.85 3.00 35.93
N SER A 2 47.78 2.19 35.99
CA SER A 2 46.45 2.25 35.33
C SER A 2 46.15 3.47 34.43
N THR A 3 45.57 3.35 33.24
CA THR A 3 44.29 2.66 33.01
C THR A 3 44.13 2.16 31.57
N SER A 4 43.78 0.88 31.47
CA SER A 4 43.21 0.23 30.29
C SER A 4 41.79 0.74 30.05
N GLY A 5 41.56 1.47 28.97
CA GLY A 5 40.22 1.73 28.43
C GLY A 5 39.84 0.62 27.44
N SER A 6 39.06 -0.35 27.90
CA SER A 6 38.55 -1.46 27.10
C SER A 6 37.71 -1.00 25.89
N PRO A 7 37.90 -1.54 24.69
CA PRO A 7 36.96 -1.34 23.58
C PRO A 7 35.67 -2.09 23.89
N LEU A 8 34.60 -1.34 24.16
CA LEU A 8 33.27 -1.89 24.40
C LEU A 8 32.64 -2.35 23.06
N LEU A 9 32.81 -3.63 22.76
CA LEU A 9 31.81 -4.52 22.15
C LEU A 9 30.90 -3.92 21.05
N GLU A 10 31.44 -3.77 19.83
CA GLU A 10 30.61 -3.76 18.62
C GLU A 10 30.04 -5.17 18.40
N ARG A 11 28.76 -5.38 18.73
CA ARG A 11 28.05 -6.63 18.38
C ARG A 11 27.53 -6.53 16.94
N PRO A 12 27.72 -7.55 16.08
CA PRO A 12 27.29 -7.50 14.68
C PRO A 12 25.78 -7.81 14.56
N ILE A 13 24.94 -6.78 14.46
CA ILE A 13 23.48 -6.89 14.25
C ILE A 13 23.08 -6.89 12.76
N HIS A 14 24.03 -7.16 11.84
CA HIS A 14 23.80 -7.04 10.39
C HIS A 14 23.11 -8.25 9.71
N SER A 15 22.91 -9.37 10.41
CA SER A 15 22.33 -10.60 9.84
C SER A 15 20.79 -10.58 9.79
N VAL A 16 20.14 -10.07 10.84
CA VAL A 16 18.67 -10.03 10.94
C VAL A 16 18.04 -9.15 9.84
N GLY A 17 18.64 -7.98 9.58
CA GLY A 17 18.17 -7.08 8.53
C GLY A 17 18.24 -7.66 7.11
N ARG A 18 19.15 -8.60 6.84
CA ARG A 18 19.25 -9.26 5.53
C ARG A 18 18.13 -10.28 5.32
N GLY A 19 17.76 -11.03 6.36
CA GLY A 19 16.65 -11.99 6.30
C GLY A 19 15.31 -11.33 6.05
N ILE A 20 15.03 -10.23 6.77
CA ILE A 20 13.78 -9.47 6.61
C ILE A 20 13.64 -8.93 5.17
N ARG A 21 14.69 -8.31 4.63
CA ARG A 21 14.68 -7.79 3.24
C ARG A 21 14.54 -8.88 2.17
N ALA A 22 14.93 -10.11 2.48
CA ALA A 22 14.72 -11.24 1.56
C ALA A 22 13.24 -11.65 1.57
N ILE A 23 12.64 -11.76 2.76
CA ILE A 23 11.22 -12.08 2.93
C ILE A 23 10.33 -11.00 2.28
N GLU A 24 10.63 -9.71 2.50
CA GLU A 24 9.90 -8.61 1.87
C GLU A 24 9.91 -8.72 0.35
N ARG A 25 11.08 -8.94 -0.26
CA ARG A 25 11.21 -9.10 -1.71
C ARG A 25 10.44 -10.31 -2.23
N VAL A 26 10.54 -11.45 -1.53
CA VAL A 26 9.77 -12.65 -1.91
C VAL A 26 8.26 -12.37 -1.83
N GLY A 27 7.79 -11.74 -0.76
CA GLY A 27 6.39 -11.36 -0.60
C GLY A 27 5.89 -10.46 -1.73
N LEU A 28 6.66 -9.42 -2.08
CA LEU A 28 6.33 -8.53 -3.19
C LEU A 28 6.29 -9.26 -4.54
N MET A 29 7.22 -10.19 -4.79
CA MET A 29 7.21 -11.00 -6.01
C MET A 29 5.98 -11.89 -6.09
N VAL A 30 5.56 -12.50 -4.97
CA VAL A 30 4.36 -13.33 -4.91
C VAL A 30 3.10 -12.51 -5.19
N ILE A 31 2.96 -11.33 -4.55
CA ILE A 31 1.82 -10.44 -4.78
C ILE A 31 1.79 -10.00 -6.25
N LEU A 32 2.92 -9.62 -6.83
CA LEU A 32 3.02 -9.21 -8.23
C LEU A 32 2.60 -10.34 -9.18
N ALA A 33 3.16 -11.53 -8.99
CA ALA A 33 2.84 -12.70 -9.82
C ALA A 33 1.35 -13.08 -9.72
N ALA A 34 0.81 -13.14 -8.50
CA ALA A 34 -0.61 -13.42 -8.27
C ALA A 34 -1.52 -12.38 -8.96
N THR A 35 -1.15 -11.09 -8.89
CA THR A 35 -1.92 -10.01 -9.52
C THR A 35 -1.94 -10.13 -11.04
N VAL A 36 -0.80 -10.46 -11.66
CA VAL A 36 -0.72 -10.67 -13.11
C VAL A 36 -1.53 -11.89 -13.53
N VAL A 37 -1.42 -13.01 -12.81
CA VAL A 37 -2.21 -14.23 -13.09
C VAL A 37 -3.71 -13.94 -12.97
N ALA A 38 -4.14 -13.24 -11.92
CA ALA A 38 -5.54 -12.86 -11.73
C ALA A 38 -6.04 -11.95 -12.88
N MET A 39 -5.22 -10.99 -13.31
CA MET A 39 -5.56 -10.10 -14.42
C MET A 39 -5.75 -10.86 -15.73
N VAL A 40 -4.87 -11.82 -16.05
CA VAL A 40 -5.02 -12.68 -17.23
C VAL A 40 -6.27 -13.55 -17.13
N ALA A 41 -6.52 -14.16 -15.96
CA ALA A 41 -7.71 -14.97 -15.73
C ALA A 41 -9.00 -14.17 -15.95
N GLU A 42 -9.06 -12.94 -15.45
CA GLU A 42 -10.22 -12.06 -15.63
C GLU A 42 -10.42 -11.67 -17.10
N ILE A 43 -9.33 -11.38 -17.83
CA ILE A 43 -9.40 -11.11 -19.28
C ILE A 43 -9.95 -12.32 -20.03
N LEU A 44 -9.49 -13.53 -19.73
CA LEU A 44 -10.02 -14.75 -20.34
C LEU A 44 -11.50 -14.98 -20.00
N HIS A 45 -11.92 -14.65 -18.77
CA HIS A 45 -13.32 -14.71 -18.34
C HIS A 45 -14.21 -13.75 -19.14
N MET A 46 -13.78 -12.51 -19.34
CA MET A 46 -14.48 -11.53 -20.18
C MET A 46 -14.62 -12.01 -21.64
N LEU A 47 -13.53 -12.56 -22.20
CA LEU A 47 -13.56 -13.13 -23.55
C LEU A 47 -14.56 -14.29 -23.64
N GLY A 48 -14.61 -15.16 -22.62
CA GLY A 48 -15.57 -16.26 -22.53
C GLY A 48 -17.03 -15.81 -22.42
N LYS A 49 -17.28 -14.68 -21.73
CA LYS A 49 -18.63 -14.06 -21.63
C LYS A 49 -19.06 -13.35 -22.92
N GLY A 50 -18.14 -12.97 -23.78
CA GLY A 50 -18.43 -12.20 -25.00
C GLY A 50 -18.92 -10.77 -24.76
N LYS A 51 -18.84 -10.28 -23.52
CA LYS A 51 -19.17 -8.90 -23.14
C LYS A 51 -18.17 -8.40 -22.10
N VAL A 52 -17.95 -7.09 -22.10
CA VAL A 52 -17.10 -6.40 -21.13
C VAL A 52 -17.97 -5.41 -20.36
N ASP A 53 -18.14 -5.64 -19.06
CA ASP A 53 -18.86 -4.72 -18.19
C ASP A 53 -17.91 -3.68 -17.57
N ILE A 54 -18.46 -2.55 -17.11
CA ILE A 54 -17.69 -1.51 -16.40
C ILE A 54 -17.01 -2.08 -15.16
N ALA A 55 -17.66 -3.01 -14.47
CA ALA A 55 -17.11 -3.67 -13.30
C ALA A 55 -15.81 -4.44 -13.62
N ASP A 56 -15.76 -5.11 -14.77
CA ASP A 56 -14.58 -5.87 -15.19
C ASP A 56 -13.39 -4.93 -15.48
N LEU A 57 -13.66 -3.80 -16.15
CA LEU A 57 -12.63 -2.78 -16.42
C LEU A 57 -12.10 -2.12 -15.14
N LEU A 58 -12.98 -1.81 -14.19
CA LEU A 58 -12.60 -1.25 -12.89
C LEU A 58 -11.78 -2.26 -12.06
N LEU A 59 -12.10 -3.55 -12.16
CA LEU A 59 -11.35 -4.63 -11.54
C LEU A 59 -9.94 -4.76 -12.14
N LEU A 60 -9.79 -4.72 -13.47
CA LEU A 60 -8.47 -4.69 -14.11
C LEU A 60 -7.67 -3.45 -13.68
N PHE A 61 -8.32 -2.30 -13.55
CA PHE A 61 -7.68 -1.11 -13.01
C PHE A 61 -7.22 -1.31 -11.55
N MET A 62 -7.87 -2.17 -10.75
CA MET A 62 -7.44 -2.45 -9.34
C MET A 62 -6.16 -3.27 -9.35
N TYR A 63 -6.11 -4.25 -10.24
CA TYR A 63 -4.92 -5.05 -10.45
C TYR A 63 -3.75 -4.20 -10.94
N LEU A 64 -3.96 -3.31 -11.92
CA LEU A 64 -2.91 -2.39 -12.39
C LEU A 64 -2.41 -1.44 -11.29
N GLU A 65 -3.31 -0.90 -10.48
CA GLU A 65 -2.93 -0.06 -9.35
C GLU A 65 -2.11 -0.84 -8.31
N MET A 66 -2.47 -2.09 -8.03
CA MET A 66 -1.70 -2.95 -7.14
C MET A 66 -0.31 -3.29 -7.70
N VAL A 67 -0.17 -3.49 -9.00
CA VAL A 67 1.15 -3.63 -9.65
C VAL A 67 1.99 -2.36 -9.48
N ALA A 68 1.40 -1.18 -9.70
CA ALA A 68 2.09 0.09 -9.51
C ALA A 68 2.53 0.29 -8.06
N LEU A 69 1.70 -0.17 -7.11
CA LEU A 69 1.98 -0.12 -5.68
C LEU A 69 3.18 -0.98 -5.29
N VAL A 70 3.19 -2.24 -5.73
CA VAL A 70 4.32 -3.16 -5.51
C VAL A 70 5.59 -2.60 -6.12
N GLY A 71 5.53 -2.07 -7.35
CA GLY A 71 6.68 -1.45 -8.01
C GLY A 71 7.21 -0.22 -7.26
N MET A 72 6.33 0.61 -6.71
CA MET A 72 6.72 1.74 -5.87
C MET A 72 7.37 1.30 -4.57
N TYR A 73 6.82 0.27 -3.90
CA TYR A 73 7.39 -0.28 -2.69
C TYR A 73 8.80 -0.85 -2.96
N TRP A 74 8.96 -1.59 -4.07
CA TRP A 74 10.23 -2.17 -4.47
C TRP A 74 11.34 -1.12 -4.67
N ARG A 75 11.01 0.05 -5.24
CA ARG A 75 11.97 1.13 -5.46
C ARG A 75 12.33 1.91 -4.20
N LYS A 76 11.37 2.14 -3.31
CA LYS A 76 11.57 3.02 -2.14
C LYS A 76 12.00 2.27 -0.88
N GLY A 77 11.81 0.94 -0.81
CA GLY A 77 12.20 0.10 0.34
C GLY A 77 11.45 0.39 1.65
N LYS A 78 10.74 1.52 1.73
CA LYS A 78 9.87 1.94 2.82
C LYS A 78 8.64 2.57 2.18
N MET A 79 7.46 2.17 2.64
CA MET A 79 6.22 2.76 2.17
C MET A 79 5.93 4.04 2.95
N PRO A 80 5.83 5.22 2.33
CA PRO A 80 5.41 6.42 3.06
C PRO A 80 4.01 6.18 3.63
N VAL A 81 3.80 6.42 4.93
CA VAL A 81 2.52 6.18 5.63
C VAL A 81 1.31 6.86 4.95
N ARG A 82 1.58 7.91 4.17
CA ARG A 82 0.58 8.64 3.39
C ARG A 82 0.01 7.82 2.22
N MET A 83 0.81 6.96 1.58
CA MET A 83 0.38 6.23 0.39
C MET A 83 -0.76 5.24 0.69
N PRO A 84 -0.72 4.41 1.76
CA PRO A 84 -1.82 3.53 2.12
C PRO A 84 -3.16 4.26 2.33
N LEU A 85 -3.16 5.45 2.93
CA LEU A 85 -4.39 6.21 3.16
C LEU A 85 -5.03 6.70 1.86
N TYR A 86 -4.23 7.15 0.88
CA TYR A 86 -4.75 7.51 -0.44
C TYR A 86 -5.34 6.29 -1.17
N ILE A 87 -4.67 5.15 -1.05
CA ILE A 87 -5.12 3.90 -1.68
C ILE A 87 -6.41 3.40 -1.04
N ALA A 88 -6.57 3.54 0.27
CA ALA A 88 -7.82 3.21 0.95
C ALA A 88 -8.99 4.05 0.40
N MET A 89 -8.80 5.36 0.18
CA MET A 89 -9.83 6.22 -0.40
C MET A 89 -10.20 5.79 -1.83
N VAL A 90 -9.21 5.54 -2.68
CA VAL A 90 -9.44 5.08 -4.07
C VAL A 90 -10.12 3.71 -4.09
N GLY A 91 -9.71 2.80 -3.20
CA GLY A 91 -10.28 1.47 -3.05
C GLY A 91 -11.76 1.52 -2.63
N VAL A 92 -12.09 2.32 -1.61
CA VAL A 92 -13.48 2.53 -1.18
C VAL A 92 -14.32 3.11 -2.32
N ALA A 93 -13.83 4.16 -2.98
CA ALA A 93 -14.54 4.80 -4.09
C ALA A 93 -14.86 3.80 -5.20
N ARG A 94 -13.89 2.95 -5.57
CA ARG A 94 -14.10 1.98 -6.64
C ARG A 94 -14.99 0.83 -6.24
N HIS A 95 -14.87 0.34 -5.00
CA HIS A 95 -15.79 -0.66 -4.47
C HIS A 95 -17.24 -0.16 -4.56
N MET A 96 -17.49 1.11 -4.22
CA MET A 96 -18.81 1.74 -4.38
C MET A 96 -19.28 1.85 -5.83
N MET A 97 -18.36 2.05 -6.79
CA MET A 97 -18.72 2.10 -8.22
C MET A 97 -19.12 0.73 -8.79
N THR A 98 -18.54 -0.35 -8.26
CA THR A 98 -18.73 -1.71 -8.79
C THR A 98 -19.82 -2.49 -8.07
N ASP A 99 -20.07 -2.18 -6.80
CA ASP A 99 -20.99 -2.94 -5.97
C ASP A 99 -22.43 -2.38 -6.07
N THR A 100 -23.27 -3.11 -6.79
CA THR A 100 -24.69 -2.75 -6.99
C THR A 100 -25.50 -2.75 -5.70
N SER A 101 -25.05 -3.45 -4.65
CA SER A 101 -25.71 -3.44 -3.34
C SER A 101 -25.54 -2.10 -2.62
N LEU A 102 -24.50 -1.34 -2.97
CA LEU A 102 -24.23 -0.01 -2.43
C LEU A 102 -24.99 1.10 -3.17
N ALA A 103 -25.83 0.78 -4.16
CA ALA A 103 -26.62 1.78 -4.89
C ALA A 103 -27.72 2.44 -4.04
N ALA A 104 -28.04 1.88 -2.87
CA ALA A 104 -28.97 2.49 -1.92
C ALA A 104 -28.43 3.85 -1.43
N PRO A 105 -29.25 4.91 -1.36
CA PRO A 105 -28.78 6.26 -0.99
C PRO A 105 -28.02 6.31 0.34
N MET A 106 -28.45 5.52 1.34
CA MET A 106 -27.76 5.46 2.64
C MET A 106 -26.38 4.81 2.56
N ALA A 107 -26.21 3.78 1.72
CA ALA A 107 -24.93 3.13 1.52
C ALA A 107 -23.95 4.05 0.77
N LEU A 108 -24.44 4.81 -0.21
CA LEU A 108 -23.66 5.85 -0.90
C LEU A 108 -23.19 6.93 0.07
N LEU A 109 -24.07 7.42 0.95
CA LEU A 109 -23.72 8.39 1.97
C LEU A 109 -22.71 7.83 2.98
N ALA A 110 -22.86 6.58 3.42
CA ALA A 110 -21.91 5.93 4.32
C ALA A 110 -20.53 5.75 3.68
N GLY A 111 -20.47 5.36 2.41
CA GLY A 111 -19.22 5.23 1.67
C GLY A 111 -18.55 6.58 1.43
N ALA A 112 -19.30 7.61 1.05
CA ALA A 112 -18.80 8.98 0.94
C ALA A 112 -18.29 9.51 2.29
N GLY A 113 -19.01 9.23 3.39
CA GLY A 113 -18.58 9.53 4.75
C GLY A 113 -17.28 8.83 5.14
N THR A 114 -17.10 7.58 4.73
CA THR A 114 -15.84 6.83 4.93
C THR A 114 -14.68 7.52 4.22
N ILE A 115 -14.85 7.91 2.95
CA ILE A 115 -13.84 8.66 2.19
C ILE A 115 -13.54 10.00 2.87
N LEU A 116 -14.56 10.71 3.38
CA LEU A 116 -14.38 11.97 4.08
C LEU A 116 -13.55 11.80 5.36
N VAL A 117 -13.83 10.76 6.16
CA VAL A 117 -13.05 10.45 7.37
C VAL A 117 -11.60 10.13 7.01
N LEU A 118 -11.35 9.33 5.98
CA LEU A 118 -10.01 9.04 5.49
C LEU A 118 -9.29 10.31 5.00
N ALA A 119 -10.00 11.20 4.31
CA ALA A 119 -9.44 12.47 3.84
C ALA A 119 -9.05 13.39 5.01
N VAL A 120 -9.87 13.44 6.06
CA VAL A 120 -9.54 14.18 7.29
C VAL A 120 -8.32 13.56 7.97
N ALA A 121 -8.23 12.23 8.08
CA ALA A 121 -7.06 11.56 8.63
C ALA A 121 -5.78 11.90 7.85
N VAL A 122 -5.85 11.92 6.51
CA VAL A 122 -4.73 12.37 5.67
C VAL A 122 -4.38 13.82 5.93
N LEU A 123 -5.36 14.71 6.07
CA LEU A 123 -5.12 16.12 6.39
C LEU A 123 -4.40 16.28 7.73
N VAL A 124 -4.82 15.54 8.76
CA VAL A 124 -4.17 15.54 10.08
C VAL A 124 -2.73 15.05 9.98
N VAL A 125 -2.50 13.91 9.33
CA VAL A 125 -1.14 13.35 9.13
C VAL A 125 -0.26 14.31 8.32
N ARG A 126 -0.83 15.00 7.32
CA ARG A 126 -0.11 15.98 6.51
C ARG A 126 0.25 17.22 7.32
N TYR A 127 -0.68 17.74 8.11
CA TYR A 127 -0.47 18.91 8.96
C TYR A 127 0.56 18.62 10.06
N GLY A 128 0.50 17.45 10.68
CA GLY A 128 1.48 16.98 11.67
C GLY A 128 2.92 16.99 11.12
N HIS A 129 3.14 16.37 9.95
CA HIS A 129 4.45 16.37 9.30
C HIS A 129 4.94 17.76 8.86
N ALA A 130 4.04 18.70 8.56
CA ALA A 130 4.41 20.07 8.19
C ALA A 130 4.75 20.95 9.40
N ARG A 131 4.14 20.69 10.56
CA ARG A 131 4.31 21.46 11.80
C ARG A 131 5.43 20.93 12.70
N TYR A 132 5.67 19.62 12.70
CA TYR A 132 6.74 18.93 13.44
C TYR A 132 7.60 18.07 12.49
N PRO A 133 8.52 18.67 11.72
CA PRO A 133 9.53 17.91 10.99
C PRO A 133 10.43 17.17 11.98
N TYR A 134 10.67 15.88 11.77
CA TYR A 134 11.71 15.16 12.51
C TYR A 134 13.06 15.85 12.28
N GLY A 135 13.78 16.11 13.38
CA GLY A 135 15.10 16.73 13.34
C GLY A 135 16.15 15.78 12.72
N PRO A 136 17.28 16.30 12.20
CA PRO A 136 18.33 15.51 11.54
C PRO A 136 19.05 14.49 12.43
N ASP A 137 18.73 14.38 13.72
CA ASP A 137 19.58 13.72 14.73
C ASP A 137 18.95 12.48 15.41
N GLU A 138 17.92 11.89 14.80
CA GLU A 138 17.38 10.58 15.22
C GLU A 138 17.70 9.46 14.20
N ASP A 139 18.81 9.63 13.49
CA ASP A 139 19.54 8.53 12.85
C ASP A 139 20.62 8.03 13.84
N LEU A 140 20.20 7.31 14.90
CA LEU A 140 21.09 6.48 15.72
C LEU A 140 21.16 5.05 15.18
#